data_AF-A0A7Y1UXY1-F1
#
_entry.id   AF-A0A7Y1UXY1-F1
#
_cell.length_a   1.000
_cell.length_b   1.000
_cell.length_c   1.000
_cell.angle_alpha   90.00
_cell.angle_beta   90.00
_cell.angle_gamma   90.00
#
_symmetry.space_group_name_H-M   'P 1'
#
loop_
_entity.id
_entity.type
_entity.pdbx_description
1 polymer ?
#
loop_
_entity_poly.entity_id
_entity_poly.type
_entity_poly.pdbx_seq_one_letter_code
_entity_poly.pdbx_strand_id
1 'polypeptide(L)'
;AEKDLGLAKQASDRFREAARLVDPKRNPAEYGSAHNALGLAEVDLGRPEAAIAAYEAALESFDASRYPRQRAATLHNLGLAHAAIGTGEHVGLAIERYGAALDLVTPADAPYIFAATHLSLANSLLSLPAEDRPPRLPEVIASIATCLQVFTRAMYPFQHAVAKNNLAVALEELAPDDPLTLRRALMHSEDAIAIFDPRLHSAQWKETRVNLARIEGRLANLGLEGDRTTHLVSLVAGLTRSEQLEIIRYRIGAYLAMPEPHRTASLEAFDKAVTSLEPIAVSSITQSWIRVLMEYPDADLQDALRIRHQVNSELQGEARATAMASMEAALGELEIIQRMRVRDVLTALGHERPDGS
;
A
#
# COMPACT_ATOMS: atom_id res chain seq x y z
N ALA A 1 -18.21 -11.96 -19.47
CA ALA A 1 -18.96 -12.88 -18.60
C ALA A 1 -19.31 -14.18 -19.33
N GLU A 2 -20.36 -14.25 -20.17
CA GLU A 2 -20.75 -15.52 -20.83
C GLU A 2 -19.69 -16.08 -21.78
N LYS A 3 -19.01 -15.21 -22.54
CA LYS A 3 -17.90 -15.60 -23.42
C LYS A 3 -16.70 -16.15 -22.63
N ASP A 4 -16.39 -15.55 -21.48
CA ASP A 4 -15.26 -15.94 -20.63
C ASP A 4 -15.55 -17.26 -19.90
N LEU A 5 -16.79 -17.45 -19.44
CA LEU A 5 -17.28 -18.73 -18.89
C LEU A 5 -17.26 -19.85 -19.95
N GLY A 6 -17.60 -19.53 -21.20
CA GLY A 6 -17.48 -20.45 -22.32
C GLY A 6 -16.04 -20.89 -22.59
N LEU A 7 -15.07 -19.98 -22.45
CA LEU A 7 -13.64 -20.28 -22.56
C LEU A 7 -13.12 -21.08 -21.37
N ALA A 8 -13.51 -20.74 -20.14
CA ALA A 8 -13.13 -21.47 -18.94
C ALA A 8 -13.62 -22.93 -18.96
N LYS A 9 -14.86 -23.16 -19.44
CA LYS A 9 -15.39 -24.52 -19.61
C LYS A 9 -14.58 -25.32 -20.64
N GLN A 10 -14.28 -24.72 -21.80
CA GLN A 10 -13.46 -25.39 -22.81
C GLN A 10 -12.04 -25.68 -22.30
N ALA A 11 -11.45 -24.77 -21.52
CA ALA A 11 -10.15 -24.96 -20.89
C ALA A 11 -10.19 -26.12 -19.89
N SER A 12 -11.18 -26.15 -18.99
CA SER A 12 -11.42 -27.24 -18.04
C SER A 12 -11.52 -28.59 -18.77
N ASP A 13 -12.34 -28.69 -19.82
CA ASP A 13 -12.51 -29.95 -20.57
C ASP A 13 -11.21 -30.40 -21.25
N ARG A 14 -10.43 -29.47 -21.82
CA ARG A 14 -9.14 -29.76 -22.44
C ARG A 14 -8.08 -30.19 -21.44
N PHE A 15 -7.97 -29.51 -20.30
CA PHE A 15 -6.99 -29.87 -19.27
C PHE A 15 -7.34 -31.20 -18.61
N ARG A 16 -8.63 -31.50 -18.43
CA ARG A 16 -9.09 -32.80 -17.93
C ARG A 16 -8.71 -33.93 -18.89
N GLU A 17 -8.89 -33.74 -20.20
CA GLU A 17 -8.46 -34.74 -21.18
C GLU A 17 -6.93 -34.85 -21.26
N ALA A 18 -6.21 -33.73 -21.20
CA ALA A 18 -4.75 -33.74 -21.15
C ALA A 18 -4.23 -34.55 -19.95
N ALA A 19 -4.77 -34.29 -18.76
CA ALA A 19 -4.43 -35.03 -17.54
C ALA A 19 -4.72 -36.54 -17.67
N ARG A 20 -5.80 -36.92 -18.37
CA ARG A 20 -6.16 -38.32 -18.65
C ARG A 20 -5.19 -39.02 -19.59
N LEU A 21 -4.61 -38.30 -20.55
CA LEU A 21 -3.70 -38.84 -21.55
C LEU A 21 -2.25 -38.95 -21.07
N VAL A 22 -1.88 -38.21 -20.03
CA VAL A 22 -0.53 -38.21 -19.47
C VAL A 22 -0.38 -39.34 -18.44
N ASP A 23 0.61 -40.21 -18.64
CA ASP A 23 1.00 -41.21 -17.63
C ASP A 23 1.81 -40.53 -16.51
N PRO A 24 1.28 -40.44 -15.26
CA PRO A 24 1.95 -39.75 -14.16
C PRO A 24 3.30 -40.38 -13.77
N LYS A 25 3.52 -41.67 -14.05
CA LYS A 25 4.80 -42.33 -13.75
C LYS A 25 5.88 -41.98 -14.76
N ARG A 26 5.48 -41.76 -16.02
CA ARG A 26 6.41 -41.44 -17.12
C ARG A 26 6.67 -39.95 -17.21
N ASN A 27 5.64 -39.12 -17.06
CA ASN A 27 5.71 -37.67 -17.24
C ASN A 27 5.06 -36.94 -16.04
N PRO A 28 5.61 -37.06 -14.82
CA PRO A 28 5.02 -36.46 -13.63
C PRO A 28 4.91 -34.94 -13.73
N ALA A 29 5.89 -34.26 -14.33
CA ALA A 29 5.84 -32.81 -14.51
C ALA A 29 4.66 -32.36 -15.39
N GLU A 30 4.42 -33.07 -16.51
CA GLU A 30 3.32 -32.75 -17.42
C GLU A 30 1.96 -33.06 -16.78
N TYR A 31 1.87 -34.17 -16.04
CA TYR A 31 0.67 -34.53 -15.29
C TYR A 31 0.34 -33.45 -14.24
N GLY A 32 1.35 -33.04 -13.46
CA GLY A 32 1.20 -31.98 -12.47
C GLY A 32 0.81 -30.64 -13.10
N SER A 33 1.41 -30.27 -14.24
CA SER A 33 1.04 -29.05 -14.95
C SER A 33 -0.38 -29.09 -15.50
N ALA A 34 -0.82 -30.22 -16.06
CA ALA A 34 -2.19 -30.39 -16.56
C ALA A 34 -3.21 -30.25 -15.42
N HIS A 35 -2.93 -30.87 -14.27
CA HIS A 35 -3.79 -30.79 -13.10
C HIS A 35 -3.82 -29.40 -12.45
N ASN A 36 -2.68 -28.72 -12.35
CA ASN A 36 -2.66 -27.33 -11.87
C ASN A 36 -3.43 -26.40 -12.82
N ALA A 37 -3.32 -26.58 -14.13
CA ALA A 37 -4.09 -25.82 -15.11
C ALA A 37 -5.60 -26.13 -15.06
N LEU A 38 -5.96 -27.40 -14.83
CA LEU A 38 -7.35 -27.80 -14.57
C LEU A 38 -7.88 -27.09 -13.33
N GLY A 39 -7.12 -27.07 -12.23
CA GLY A 39 -7.52 -26.37 -11.01
C GLY A 39 -7.81 -24.90 -11.23
N LEU A 40 -6.98 -24.19 -12.00
CA LEU A 40 -7.21 -22.79 -12.36
C LEU A 40 -8.53 -22.61 -13.13
N ALA A 41 -8.79 -23.49 -14.11
CA ALA A 41 -10.03 -23.44 -14.87
C ALA A 41 -11.29 -23.75 -14.02
N GLU A 42 -11.19 -24.64 -13.02
CA GLU A 42 -12.31 -24.91 -12.10
C GLU A 42 -12.55 -23.73 -11.15
N VAL A 43 -11.52 -23.00 -10.73
CA VAL A 43 -11.69 -21.73 -9.98
C VAL A 43 -12.44 -20.70 -10.83
N ASP A 44 -12.05 -20.52 -12.09
CA ASP A 44 -12.74 -19.59 -13.01
C ASP A 44 -14.21 -19.96 -13.26
N LEU A 45 -14.56 -21.25 -13.09
CA LEU A 45 -15.92 -21.76 -13.17
C LEU A 45 -16.69 -21.70 -11.83
N GLY A 46 -16.06 -21.21 -10.75
CA GLY A 46 -16.65 -21.15 -9.42
C GLY A 46 -16.85 -22.52 -8.77
N ARG A 47 -15.92 -23.45 -9.00
CA ARG A 47 -15.95 -24.83 -8.47
C ARG A 47 -14.72 -25.11 -7.61
N PRO A 48 -14.62 -24.47 -6.43
CA PRO A 48 -13.41 -24.55 -5.61
C PRO A 48 -13.08 -25.97 -5.14
N GLU A 49 -14.06 -26.84 -4.90
CA GLU A 49 -13.83 -28.24 -4.50
C GLU A 49 -13.20 -29.07 -5.63
N ALA A 50 -13.64 -28.85 -6.87
CA ALA A 50 -13.03 -29.49 -8.04
C ALA A 50 -11.62 -28.96 -8.28
N ALA A 51 -11.40 -27.67 -8.02
CA ALA A 51 -10.07 -27.07 -8.09
C ALA A 51 -9.12 -27.67 -7.03
N ILE A 52 -9.57 -27.82 -5.78
CA ILE A 52 -8.81 -28.45 -4.69
C ILE A 52 -8.36 -29.85 -5.11
N ALA A 53 -9.29 -30.70 -5.57
CA ALA A 53 -8.95 -32.05 -5.99
C ALA A 53 -7.92 -32.07 -7.15
N ALA A 54 -8.02 -31.13 -8.09
CA ALA A 54 -7.06 -31.00 -9.18
C ALA A 54 -5.68 -30.55 -8.67
N TYR A 55 -5.61 -29.57 -7.77
CA TYR A 55 -4.33 -29.12 -7.20
C TYR A 55 -3.67 -30.19 -6.33
N GLU A 56 -4.43 -30.95 -5.55
CA GLU A 56 -3.91 -32.08 -4.77
C GLU A 56 -3.27 -33.13 -5.68
N ALA A 57 -3.94 -33.51 -6.78
CA ALA A 57 -3.38 -34.40 -7.79
C ALA A 57 -2.09 -33.84 -8.44
N ALA A 58 -2.01 -32.53 -8.65
CA ALA A 58 -0.80 -31.89 -9.14
C ALA A 58 0.36 -31.98 -8.13
N LEU A 59 0.07 -31.80 -6.84
CA LEU A 59 1.05 -31.87 -5.76
C LEU A 59 1.64 -33.27 -5.55
N GLU A 60 0.91 -34.33 -5.90
CA GLU A 60 1.46 -35.70 -5.91
C GLU A 60 2.60 -35.87 -6.91
N SER A 61 2.64 -35.03 -7.96
CA SER A 61 3.63 -35.14 -9.04
C SER A 61 4.79 -34.16 -8.94
N PHE A 62 4.59 -33.02 -8.28
CA PHE A 62 5.64 -32.03 -8.06
C PHE A 62 6.46 -32.34 -6.81
N ASP A 63 7.50 -33.17 -6.97
CA ASP A 63 8.51 -33.36 -5.93
C ASP A 63 9.16 -32.03 -5.52
N ALA A 64 9.30 -31.79 -4.21
CA ALA A 64 9.80 -30.53 -3.67
C ALA A 64 11.27 -30.25 -4.02
N SER A 65 12.09 -31.29 -4.18
CA SER A 65 13.51 -31.11 -4.53
C SER A 65 13.72 -30.78 -6.00
N ARG A 66 12.83 -31.28 -6.87
CA ARG A 66 12.96 -31.14 -8.33
C ARG A 66 12.12 -29.99 -8.91
N TYR A 67 10.98 -29.69 -8.30
CA TYR A 67 10.01 -28.72 -8.80
C TYR A 67 9.52 -27.73 -7.72
N PRO A 68 10.42 -27.11 -6.93
CA PRO A 68 10.02 -26.27 -5.79
C PRO A 68 9.11 -25.11 -6.21
N ARG A 69 9.39 -24.46 -7.36
CA ARG A 69 8.60 -23.33 -7.86
C ARG A 69 7.19 -23.76 -8.31
N GLN A 70 7.07 -24.87 -9.02
CA GLN A 70 5.77 -25.40 -9.46
C GLN A 70 4.95 -25.87 -8.26
N ARG A 71 5.59 -26.53 -7.30
CA ARG A 71 4.95 -26.96 -6.05
C ARG A 71 4.47 -25.76 -5.23
N ALA A 72 5.28 -24.72 -5.07
CA ALA A 72 4.88 -23.49 -4.39
C ALA A 72 3.72 -22.78 -5.08
N ALA A 73 3.76 -22.65 -6.42
CA ALA A 73 2.64 -22.08 -7.18
C ALA A 73 1.35 -22.89 -7.00
N THR A 74 1.44 -24.21 -7.00
CA THR A 74 0.29 -25.10 -6.82
C THR A 74 -0.26 -25.01 -5.40
N LEU A 75 0.60 -24.96 -4.37
CA LEU A 75 0.21 -24.76 -2.98
C LEU A 75 -0.46 -23.38 -2.76
N HIS A 76 0.08 -22.33 -3.39
CA HIS A 76 -0.55 -21.02 -3.40
C HIS A 76 -1.96 -21.07 -4.00
N ASN A 77 -2.12 -21.70 -5.17
CA ASN A 77 -3.41 -21.82 -5.83
C ASN A 77 -4.40 -22.68 -5.03
N LEU A 78 -3.92 -23.74 -4.39
CA LEU A 78 -4.71 -24.56 -3.48
C LEU A 78 -5.20 -23.74 -2.28
N GLY A 79 -4.34 -22.90 -1.71
CA GLY A 79 -4.72 -21.95 -0.67
C GLY A 79 -5.81 -20.99 -1.12
N LEU A 80 -5.73 -20.46 -2.35
CA LEU A 80 -6.78 -19.59 -2.92
C LEU A 80 -8.11 -20.34 -3.08
N ALA A 81 -8.08 -21.59 -3.52
CA ALA A 81 -9.29 -22.41 -3.66
C ALA A 81 -9.96 -22.70 -2.30
N HIS A 82 -9.18 -22.97 -1.25
CA HIS A 82 -9.73 -23.07 0.10
C HIS A 82 -10.31 -21.73 0.57
N ALA A 83 -9.59 -20.62 0.41
CA ALA A 83 -10.08 -19.29 0.81
C ALA A 83 -11.40 -18.91 0.10
N ALA A 84 -11.60 -19.35 -1.15
CA ALA A 84 -12.84 -19.13 -1.90
C ALA A 84 -14.07 -19.85 -1.33
N ILE A 85 -13.88 -20.95 -0.58
CA ILE A 85 -14.97 -21.65 0.13
C ILE A 85 -15.41 -20.86 1.37
N GLY A 86 -14.46 -20.21 2.05
CA GLY A 86 -14.74 -19.17 3.04
C GLY A 86 -15.28 -19.64 4.40
N THR A 87 -15.27 -20.95 4.70
CA THR A 87 -15.55 -21.44 6.06
C THR A 87 -14.29 -21.29 6.93
N GLY A 88 -14.45 -21.19 8.26
CA GLY A 88 -13.31 -21.05 9.18
C GLY A 88 -12.28 -22.17 9.05
N GLU A 89 -12.74 -23.41 8.83
CA GLU A 89 -11.87 -24.56 8.53
C GLU A 89 -11.06 -24.35 7.25
N HIS A 90 -11.71 -23.92 6.17
CA HIS A 90 -11.03 -23.68 4.90
C HIS A 90 -10.09 -22.48 4.94
N VAL A 91 -10.38 -21.43 5.73
CA VAL A 91 -9.43 -20.34 5.97
C VAL A 91 -8.17 -20.84 6.67
N GLY A 92 -8.31 -21.72 7.67
CA GLY A 92 -7.18 -22.38 8.34
C GLY A 92 -6.33 -23.21 7.38
N LEU A 93 -6.97 -24.01 6.51
CA LEU A 93 -6.28 -24.77 5.47
C LEU A 93 -5.57 -23.85 4.47
N ALA A 94 -6.18 -22.74 4.07
CA ALA A 94 -5.55 -21.78 3.17
C ALA A 94 -4.24 -21.23 3.77
N ILE A 95 -4.28 -20.82 5.04
CA ILE A 95 -3.09 -20.34 5.79
C ILE A 95 -1.99 -21.41 5.80
N GLU A 96 -2.32 -22.67 6.10
CA GLU A 96 -1.36 -23.79 6.08
C GLU A 96 -0.71 -23.96 4.70
N ARG A 97 -1.51 -23.91 3.62
CA ARG A 97 -1.00 -24.08 2.24
C ARG A 97 -0.13 -22.91 1.80
N TYR A 98 -0.44 -21.68 2.20
CA TYR A 98 0.43 -20.53 1.94
C TYR A 98 1.76 -20.64 2.70
N GLY A 99 1.74 -21.06 3.97
CA GLY A 99 2.97 -21.33 4.73
C GLY A 99 3.86 -22.36 4.03
N ALA A 100 3.29 -23.49 3.65
CA ALA A 100 4.01 -24.53 2.90
C ALA A 100 4.54 -24.06 1.54
N ALA A 101 3.86 -23.12 0.87
CA ALA A 101 4.36 -22.52 -0.36
C ALA A 101 5.58 -21.61 -0.10
N LEU A 102 5.55 -20.81 0.96
CA LEU A 102 6.63 -19.91 1.35
C LEU A 102 7.89 -20.66 1.81
N ASP A 103 7.75 -21.87 2.37
CA ASP A 103 8.89 -22.74 2.71
C ASP A 103 9.69 -23.21 1.48
N LEU A 104 9.11 -23.11 0.28
CA LEU A 104 9.70 -23.64 -0.96
C LEU A 104 10.31 -22.57 -1.87
N VAL A 105 10.00 -21.29 -1.65
CA VAL A 105 10.45 -20.20 -2.53
C VAL A 105 10.94 -19.00 -1.73
N THR A 106 11.96 -18.35 -2.26
CA THR A 106 12.47 -17.07 -1.76
C THR A 106 12.08 -15.93 -2.72
N PRO A 107 12.17 -14.66 -2.29
CA PRO A 107 11.96 -13.53 -3.19
C PRO A 107 12.96 -13.49 -4.37
N ALA A 108 14.14 -14.13 -4.25
CA ALA A 108 15.10 -14.21 -5.34
C ALA A 108 14.71 -15.24 -6.42
N ASP A 109 14.11 -16.38 -6.02
CA ASP A 109 13.83 -17.49 -6.93
C ASP A 109 12.51 -17.31 -7.70
N ALA A 110 11.50 -16.75 -7.04
CA ALA A 110 10.15 -16.59 -7.56
C ALA A 110 9.46 -15.34 -6.95
N PRO A 111 9.94 -14.12 -7.23
CA PRO A 111 9.52 -12.89 -6.57
C PRO A 111 8.00 -12.67 -6.57
N TYR A 112 7.36 -12.92 -7.72
CA TYR A 112 5.91 -12.76 -7.85
C TYR A 112 5.13 -13.74 -6.97
N ILE A 113 5.46 -15.04 -7.04
CA ILE A 113 4.76 -16.08 -6.26
C ILE A 113 4.97 -15.84 -4.77
N PHE A 114 6.20 -15.50 -4.37
CA PHE A 114 6.54 -15.18 -2.99
C PHE A 114 5.68 -14.02 -2.46
N ALA A 115 5.64 -12.89 -3.18
CA ALA A 115 4.86 -11.72 -2.78
C ALA A 115 3.34 -11.97 -2.83
N ALA A 116 2.85 -12.66 -3.86
CA ALA A 116 1.43 -13.01 -3.99
C ALA A 116 0.97 -13.92 -2.84
N THR A 117 1.84 -14.85 -2.41
CA THR A 117 1.57 -15.76 -1.30
C THR A 117 1.52 -15.03 0.03
N HIS A 118 2.47 -14.12 0.30
CA HIS A 118 2.40 -13.26 1.49
C HIS A 118 1.14 -12.39 1.52
N LEU A 119 0.73 -11.81 0.38
CA LEU A 119 -0.50 -11.01 0.30
C LEU A 119 -1.75 -11.87 0.57
N SER A 120 -1.79 -13.09 0.04
CA SER A 120 -2.93 -14.01 0.23
C SER A 120 -3.00 -14.59 1.64
N LEU A 121 -1.84 -14.84 2.26
CA LEU A 121 -1.72 -15.19 3.67
C LEU A 121 -2.28 -14.06 4.54
N ALA A 122 -1.82 -12.83 4.34
CA ALA A 122 -2.32 -11.65 5.06
C ALA A 122 -3.84 -11.47 4.90
N ASN A 123 -4.36 -11.64 3.68
CA ASN A 123 -5.80 -11.57 3.42
C ASN A 123 -6.59 -12.65 4.17
N SER A 124 -6.07 -13.88 4.21
CA SER A 124 -6.73 -14.99 4.90
C SER A 124 -6.73 -14.81 6.41
N LEU A 125 -5.61 -14.32 6.96
CA LEU A 125 -5.52 -13.94 8.38
C LEU A 125 -6.52 -12.82 8.72
N LEU A 126 -6.71 -11.83 7.84
CA LEU A 126 -7.72 -10.77 8.03
C LEU A 126 -9.18 -11.25 7.87
N SER A 127 -9.39 -12.42 7.27
CA SER A 127 -10.71 -13.05 7.12
C SER A 127 -11.09 -13.99 8.27
N LEU A 128 -10.18 -14.23 9.21
CA LEU A 128 -10.49 -14.99 10.43
C LEU A 128 -11.59 -14.28 11.25
N PRO A 129 -12.32 -15.00 12.11
CA PRO A 129 -13.25 -14.41 13.06
C PRO A 129 -12.59 -13.28 13.87
N ALA A 130 -13.36 -12.25 14.23
CA ALA A 130 -12.83 -11.04 14.86
C ALA A 130 -12.11 -11.31 16.19
N GLU A 131 -12.53 -12.35 16.91
CA GLU A 131 -11.92 -12.85 18.14
C GLU A 131 -10.53 -13.48 17.94
N ASP A 132 -10.26 -14.03 16.75
CA ASP A 132 -9.02 -14.75 16.43
C ASP A 132 -7.98 -13.88 15.71
N ARG A 133 -8.39 -12.72 15.18
CA ARG A 133 -7.52 -11.79 14.42
C ARG A 133 -6.49 -11.05 15.24
N PRO A 134 -6.77 -10.47 16.44
CA PRO A 134 -5.82 -9.65 17.18
C PRO A 134 -4.41 -10.25 17.35
N PRO A 135 -4.23 -11.53 17.75
CA PRO A 135 -2.89 -12.11 17.87
C PRO A 135 -2.18 -12.31 16.52
N ARG A 136 -2.90 -12.25 15.40
CA ARG A 136 -2.38 -12.42 14.03
C ARG A 136 -2.05 -11.10 13.34
N LEU A 137 -2.49 -9.95 13.84
CA LEU A 137 -2.26 -8.65 13.20
C LEU A 137 -0.76 -8.32 12.97
N PRO A 138 0.18 -8.64 13.90
CA PRO A 138 1.61 -8.46 13.61
C PRO A 138 2.10 -9.31 12.43
N GLU A 139 1.59 -10.53 12.29
CA GLU A 139 1.89 -11.45 11.17
C GLU A 139 1.34 -10.92 9.83
N VAL A 140 0.13 -10.36 9.86
CA VAL A 140 -0.49 -9.67 8.71
C VAL A 140 0.39 -8.51 8.26
N ILE A 141 0.77 -7.62 9.18
CA ILE A 141 1.58 -6.43 8.86
C ILE A 141 2.94 -6.84 8.29
N ALA A 142 3.60 -7.84 8.89
CA ALA A 142 4.88 -8.36 8.40
C ALA A 142 4.77 -8.97 7.00
N SER A 143 3.72 -9.76 6.73
CA SER A 143 3.46 -10.34 5.41
C SER A 143 3.17 -9.26 4.36
N ILE A 144 2.37 -8.25 4.70
CA ILE A 144 2.09 -7.14 3.79
C ILE A 144 3.35 -6.31 3.51
N ALA A 145 4.13 -5.98 4.53
CA ALA A 145 5.41 -5.27 4.37
C ALA A 145 6.36 -6.05 3.44
N THR A 146 6.36 -7.39 3.55
CA THR A 146 7.16 -8.26 2.69
C THR A 146 6.68 -8.23 1.23
N CYS A 147 5.37 -8.35 0.97
CA CYS A 147 4.87 -8.30 -0.41
C CYS A 147 5.04 -6.92 -1.07
N LEU A 148 4.99 -5.83 -0.28
CA LEU A 148 5.19 -4.45 -0.77
C LEU A 148 6.63 -4.16 -1.23
N GLN A 149 7.60 -5.03 -0.91
CA GLN A 149 8.96 -4.96 -1.49
C GLN A 149 8.98 -5.34 -2.97
N VAL A 150 8.00 -6.14 -3.43
CA VAL A 150 7.87 -6.58 -4.82
C VAL A 150 6.72 -5.85 -5.52
N PHE A 151 5.57 -5.75 -4.86
CA PHE A 151 4.40 -5.04 -5.35
C PHE A 151 4.51 -3.56 -5.03
N THR A 152 4.92 -2.80 -6.04
CA THR A 152 5.07 -1.35 -5.97
C THR A 152 3.99 -0.68 -6.80
N ARG A 153 3.82 0.63 -6.64
CA ARG A 153 2.87 1.37 -7.49
C ARG A 153 3.22 1.27 -8.98
N ALA A 154 4.50 1.18 -9.33
CA ALA A 154 4.96 1.04 -10.72
C ALA A 154 4.86 -0.40 -11.23
N MET A 155 5.13 -1.38 -10.36
CA MET A 155 5.14 -2.80 -10.68
C MET A 155 4.04 -3.51 -9.91
N TYR A 156 3.02 -4.00 -10.61
CA TYR A 156 1.82 -4.62 -10.02
C TYR A 156 0.94 -3.64 -9.22
N PRO A 157 0.44 -2.55 -9.86
CA PRO A 157 -0.31 -1.49 -9.18
C PRO A 157 -1.56 -2.01 -8.46
N PHE A 158 -2.26 -2.97 -9.05
CA PHE A 158 -3.45 -3.56 -8.43
C PHE A 158 -3.12 -4.28 -7.12
N GLN A 159 -2.11 -5.16 -7.14
CA GLN A 159 -1.65 -5.89 -5.95
C GLN A 159 -1.11 -4.94 -4.88
N HIS A 160 -0.39 -3.90 -5.30
CA HIS A 160 0.09 -2.84 -4.39
C HIS A 160 -1.07 -2.14 -3.66
N ALA A 161 -2.15 -1.80 -4.38
CA ALA A 161 -3.32 -1.17 -3.81
C ALA A 161 -4.07 -2.10 -2.83
N VAL A 162 -4.22 -3.38 -3.18
CA VAL A 162 -4.82 -4.39 -2.27
C VAL A 162 -3.98 -4.52 -1.00
N ALA A 163 -2.66 -4.64 -1.13
CA ALA A 163 -1.74 -4.71 0.00
C ALA A 163 -1.86 -3.48 0.92
N LYS A 164 -1.88 -2.26 0.34
CA LYS A 164 -2.05 -1.01 1.09
C LYS A 164 -3.40 -0.92 1.82
N ASN A 165 -4.50 -1.32 1.18
CA ASN A 165 -5.82 -1.38 1.83
C ASN A 165 -5.81 -2.38 3.01
N ASN A 166 -5.25 -3.57 2.81
CA ASN A 166 -5.19 -4.59 3.86
C ASN A 166 -4.29 -4.14 5.02
N LEU A 167 -3.21 -3.39 4.74
CA LEU A 167 -2.36 -2.81 5.77
C LEU A 167 -3.15 -1.81 6.61
N ALA A 168 -3.98 -0.98 5.97
CA ALA A 168 -4.81 -0.03 6.69
C ALA A 168 -5.83 -0.72 7.61
N VAL A 169 -6.48 -1.78 7.13
CA VAL A 169 -7.39 -2.60 7.95
C VAL A 169 -6.62 -3.19 9.14
N ALA A 170 -5.46 -3.80 8.91
CA ALA A 170 -4.67 -4.41 9.98
C ALA A 170 -4.21 -3.40 11.03
N LEU A 171 -3.77 -2.21 10.62
CA LEU A 171 -3.34 -1.14 11.53
C LEU A 171 -4.50 -0.59 12.36
N GLU A 172 -5.66 -0.38 11.74
CA GLU A 172 -6.83 0.10 12.47
C GLU A 172 -7.34 -0.93 13.48
N GLU A 173 -7.30 -2.22 13.17
CA GLU A 173 -7.68 -3.26 14.13
C GLU A 173 -6.63 -3.45 15.23
N LEU A 174 -5.36 -3.19 14.94
CA LEU A 174 -4.25 -3.35 15.88
C LEU A 174 -4.31 -2.32 17.00
N ALA A 175 -4.59 -1.06 16.64
CA ALA A 175 -4.61 0.04 17.59
C ALA A 175 -5.80 0.97 17.29
N PRO A 176 -7.04 0.54 17.61
CA PRO A 176 -8.27 1.24 17.26
C PRO A 176 -8.44 2.60 17.94
N ASP A 177 -7.67 2.86 19.01
CA ASP A 177 -7.72 4.06 19.83
C ASP A 177 -6.41 4.86 19.78
N ASP A 178 -5.43 4.46 18.95
CA ASP A 178 -4.18 5.20 18.78
C ASP A 178 -4.25 6.14 17.56
N PRO A 179 -4.26 7.47 17.77
CA PRO A 179 -4.37 8.45 16.70
C PRO A 179 -3.29 8.31 15.62
N LEU A 180 -2.05 8.01 16.01
CA LEU A 180 -0.92 7.95 15.08
C LEU A 180 -1.08 6.76 14.12
N THR A 181 -1.43 5.60 14.67
CA THR A 181 -1.69 4.37 13.90
C THR A 181 -2.92 4.53 13.00
N LEU A 182 -4.02 5.12 13.51
CA LEU A 182 -5.21 5.39 12.69
C LEU A 182 -4.93 6.32 11.52
N ARG A 183 -4.15 7.40 11.72
CA ARG A 183 -3.75 8.28 10.62
C ARG A 183 -2.84 7.58 9.61
N ARG A 184 -1.97 6.68 10.06
CA ARG A 184 -1.14 5.82 9.18
C ARG A 184 -2.02 4.85 8.38
N ALA A 185 -3.04 4.28 8.99
CA ALA A 185 -4.05 3.47 8.31
C ALA A 185 -4.81 4.28 7.25
N LEU A 186 -5.27 5.48 7.61
CA LEU A 186 -5.95 6.40 6.69
C LEU A 186 -5.10 6.70 5.45
N MET A 187 -3.82 7.06 5.66
CA MET A 187 -2.86 7.31 4.60
C MET A 187 -2.72 6.11 3.64
N HIS A 188 -2.61 4.89 4.16
CA HIS A 188 -2.51 3.69 3.31
C HIS A 188 -3.80 3.37 2.56
N SER A 189 -4.97 3.60 3.15
CA SER A 189 -6.25 3.45 2.43
C SER A 189 -6.41 4.49 1.33
N GLU A 190 -5.93 5.72 1.54
CA GLU A 190 -5.88 6.77 0.50
C GLU A 190 -4.98 6.39 -0.67
N ASP A 191 -3.81 5.82 -0.37
CA ASP A 191 -2.88 5.33 -1.40
C ASP A 191 -3.54 4.25 -2.26
N ALA A 192 -4.28 3.33 -1.61
CA ALA A 192 -4.97 2.23 -2.28
C ALA A 192 -6.11 2.73 -3.17
N ILE A 193 -7.01 3.57 -2.64
CA ILE A 193 -8.19 4.03 -3.38
C ILE A 193 -7.81 4.87 -4.61
N ALA A 194 -6.68 5.58 -4.57
CA ALA A 194 -6.18 6.36 -5.69
C ALA A 194 -5.76 5.50 -6.90
N ILE A 195 -5.53 4.19 -6.70
CA ILE A 195 -5.12 3.25 -7.75
C ILE A 195 -6.31 2.45 -8.28
N PHE A 196 -7.31 2.15 -7.46
CA PHE A 196 -8.48 1.39 -7.89
C PHE A 196 -9.35 2.20 -8.86
N ASP A 197 -9.34 1.84 -10.14
CA ASP A 197 -10.35 2.31 -11.10
C ASP A 197 -11.76 1.84 -10.65
N PRO A 198 -12.71 2.76 -10.39
CA PRO A 198 -14.05 2.39 -9.87
C PRO A 198 -14.90 1.52 -10.81
N ARG A 199 -14.56 1.45 -12.10
CA ARG A 199 -15.25 0.66 -13.12
C ARG A 199 -14.66 -0.73 -13.24
N LEU A 200 -13.33 -0.84 -13.21
CA LEU A 200 -12.61 -2.11 -13.34
C LEU A 200 -12.51 -2.86 -12.01
N HIS A 201 -12.30 -2.14 -10.91
CA HIS A 201 -12.07 -2.69 -9.57
C HIS A 201 -13.20 -2.27 -8.61
N SER A 202 -14.45 -2.33 -9.08
CA SER A 202 -15.60 -1.75 -8.37
C SER A 202 -15.81 -2.33 -6.96
N ALA A 203 -15.49 -3.61 -6.75
CA ALA A 203 -15.60 -4.25 -5.44
C ALA A 203 -14.55 -3.69 -4.47
N GLN A 204 -13.27 -3.70 -4.87
CA GLN A 204 -12.16 -3.21 -4.06
C GLN A 204 -12.31 -1.71 -3.77
N TRP A 205 -12.72 -0.93 -4.77
CA TRP A 205 -12.96 0.51 -4.57
C TRP A 205 -14.06 0.78 -3.53
N LYS A 206 -15.18 0.03 -3.56
CA LYS A 206 -16.26 0.16 -2.58
C LYS A 206 -15.81 -0.25 -1.18
N GLU A 207 -15.10 -1.37 -1.08
CA GLU A 207 -14.55 -1.87 0.18
C GLU A 207 -13.58 -0.86 0.80
N THR A 208 -12.61 -0.35 0.04
CA THR A 208 -11.67 0.66 0.53
C THR A 208 -12.38 1.94 0.97
N ARG A 209 -13.47 2.35 0.31
CA ARG A 209 -14.27 3.49 0.77
C ARG A 209 -14.94 3.25 2.12
N VAL A 210 -15.46 2.05 2.35
CA VAL A 210 -16.04 1.68 3.64
C VAL A 210 -14.96 1.70 4.72
N ASN A 211 -13.77 1.15 4.43
CA ASN A 211 -12.64 1.18 5.36
C ASN A 211 -12.17 2.60 5.66
N LEU A 212 -12.06 3.48 4.66
CA LEU A 212 -11.75 4.90 4.84
C LEU A 212 -12.74 5.58 5.78
N ALA A 213 -14.04 5.46 5.50
CA ALA A 213 -15.09 6.08 6.32
C ALA A 213 -15.08 5.57 7.76
N ARG A 214 -14.75 4.27 7.94
CA ARG A 214 -14.64 3.65 9.26
C ARG A 214 -13.44 4.19 10.05
N ILE A 215 -12.28 4.37 9.41
CA ILE A 215 -11.09 4.97 10.02
C ILE A 215 -11.34 6.45 10.36
N GLU A 216 -11.91 7.22 9.43
CA GLU A 216 -12.30 8.62 9.64
C GLU A 216 -13.29 8.75 10.82
N GLY A 217 -14.28 7.86 10.90
CA GLY A 217 -15.23 7.82 12.02
C GLY A 217 -14.56 7.52 13.37
N ARG A 218 -13.54 6.66 13.41
CA ARG A 218 -12.77 6.42 14.64
C ARG A 218 -11.97 7.65 15.07
N LEU A 219 -11.29 8.31 14.13
CA LEU A 219 -10.59 9.56 14.41
C LEU A 219 -11.54 10.62 14.95
N ALA A 220 -12.72 10.78 14.35
CA ALA A 220 -13.76 11.69 14.83
C ALA A 220 -14.25 11.32 16.24
N ASN A 221 -14.44 10.03 16.56
CA ASN A 221 -14.83 9.59 17.90
C ASN A 221 -13.77 9.90 18.98
N LEU A 222 -12.49 10.02 18.58
CA LEU A 222 -11.40 10.49 19.45
C LEU A 222 -11.36 12.03 19.57
N GLY A 223 -12.32 12.75 18.98
CA GLY A 223 -12.35 14.21 18.94
C GLY A 223 -11.35 14.82 17.96
N LEU A 224 -10.80 14.01 17.05
CA LEU A 224 -9.82 14.44 16.05
C LEU A 224 -10.56 14.72 14.75
N GLU A 225 -11.16 15.90 14.65
CA GLU A 225 -11.76 16.40 13.42
C GLU A 225 -10.67 16.89 12.44
N GLY A 226 -10.97 16.80 11.15
CA GLY A 226 -10.07 17.26 10.10
C GLY A 226 -10.37 16.60 8.77
N ASP A 227 -9.83 17.19 7.71
CA ASP A 227 -9.76 16.51 6.43
C ASP A 227 -8.54 15.57 6.40
N ARG A 228 -8.44 14.82 5.31
CA ARG A 228 -7.35 13.89 5.03
C ARG A 228 -5.97 14.55 5.06
N THR A 229 -5.86 15.76 4.51
CA THR A 229 -4.62 16.54 4.52
C THR A 229 -4.20 16.91 5.95
N THR A 230 -5.14 17.33 6.78
CA THR A 230 -4.92 17.63 8.21
C THR A 230 -4.43 16.39 8.96
N HIS A 231 -5.05 15.24 8.72
CA HIS A 231 -4.62 13.98 9.32
C HIS A 231 -3.25 13.52 8.83
N LEU A 232 -2.93 13.67 7.55
CA LEU A 232 -1.61 13.38 6.99
C LEU A 232 -0.52 14.26 7.64
N VAL A 233 -0.75 15.57 7.72
CA VAL A 233 0.22 16.50 8.31
C VAL A 233 0.41 16.24 9.80
N SER A 234 -0.67 15.91 10.51
CA SER A 234 -0.61 15.54 11.92
C SER A 234 0.00 14.16 12.17
N LEU A 235 -0.09 13.24 11.20
CA LEU A 235 0.70 12.01 11.19
C LEU A 235 2.17 12.36 11.10
N VAL A 236 2.59 13.10 10.07
CA VAL A 236 3.99 13.48 9.84
C VAL A 236 4.58 14.20 11.05
N ALA A 237 3.82 15.07 11.71
CA ALA A 237 4.24 15.75 12.94
C ALA A 237 4.66 14.80 14.08
N GLY A 238 4.04 13.62 14.16
CA GLY A 238 4.29 12.62 15.20
C GLY A 238 5.38 11.59 14.86
N LEU A 239 6.06 11.72 13.71
CA LEU A 239 7.03 10.75 13.24
C LEU A 239 8.48 11.18 13.44
N THR A 240 9.39 10.20 13.39
CA THR A 240 10.83 10.48 13.35
C THR A 240 11.23 11.22 12.08
N ARG A 241 12.35 11.94 12.09
CA ARG A 241 12.84 12.68 10.91
C ARG A 241 13.01 11.79 9.68
N SER A 242 13.46 10.55 9.86
CA SER A 242 13.62 9.59 8.75
C SER A 242 12.27 9.24 8.13
N GLU A 243 11.27 8.90 8.95
CA GLU A 243 9.92 8.58 8.48
C GLU A 243 9.23 9.80 7.85
N GLN A 244 9.42 11.00 8.42
CA GLN A 244 8.93 12.24 7.82
C GLN A 244 9.43 12.42 6.39
N LEU A 245 10.76 12.27 6.18
CA LEU A 245 11.36 12.42 4.86
C LEU A 245 10.81 11.40 3.86
N GLU A 246 10.53 10.18 4.29
CA GLU A 246 9.93 9.15 3.43
C GLU A 246 8.49 9.51 3.00
N ILE A 247 7.63 9.84 3.97
CA ILE A 247 6.22 10.16 3.69
C ILE A 247 6.11 11.46 2.88
N ILE A 248 6.88 12.49 3.24
CA ILE A 248 6.88 13.76 2.54
C ILE A 248 7.36 13.57 1.09
N ARG A 249 8.41 12.80 0.85
CA ARG A 249 8.89 12.47 -0.51
C ARG A 249 7.83 11.77 -1.34
N TYR A 250 7.14 10.79 -0.75
CA TYR A 250 6.05 10.11 -1.42
C TYR A 250 4.89 11.07 -1.78
N ARG A 251 4.49 11.94 -0.84
CA ARG A 251 3.37 12.88 -1.01
C ARG A 251 3.69 14.03 -1.96
N ILE A 252 4.87 14.67 -1.84
CA ILE A 252 5.34 15.71 -2.77
C ILE A 252 5.40 15.15 -4.19
N GLY A 253 6.00 13.96 -4.38
CA GLY A 253 6.05 13.34 -5.70
C GLY A 253 4.66 13.13 -6.30
N ALA A 254 3.68 12.74 -5.49
CA ALA A 254 2.29 12.62 -5.93
C ALA A 254 1.67 13.98 -6.29
N TYR A 255 1.88 15.03 -5.50
CA TYR A 255 1.35 16.37 -5.78
C TYR A 255 1.95 16.98 -7.04
N LEU A 256 3.28 16.93 -7.20
CA LEU A 256 3.98 17.45 -8.36
C LEU A 256 3.61 16.71 -9.65
N ALA A 257 3.22 15.44 -9.57
CA ALA A 257 2.72 14.69 -10.73
C ALA A 257 1.31 15.09 -11.18
N MET A 258 0.55 15.87 -10.38
CA MET A 258 -0.79 16.28 -10.73
C MET A 258 -0.79 17.42 -11.78
N PRO A 259 -1.80 17.47 -12.66
CA PRO A 259 -2.03 18.64 -13.51
C PRO A 259 -2.62 19.80 -12.70
N GLU A 260 -2.42 21.03 -13.19
CA GLU A 260 -3.13 22.20 -12.66
C GLU A 260 -4.65 22.08 -12.87
N PRO A 261 -5.49 22.61 -11.96
CA PRO A 261 -5.14 23.34 -10.72
C PRO A 261 -4.85 22.44 -9.49
N HIS A 262 -4.89 21.11 -9.65
CA HIS A 262 -4.85 20.16 -8.53
C HIS A 262 -3.50 20.11 -7.81
N ARG A 263 -2.40 20.31 -8.55
CA ARG A 263 -1.06 20.45 -7.98
C ARG A 263 -1.00 21.60 -6.99
N THR A 264 -1.34 22.82 -7.45
CA THR A 264 -1.34 24.02 -6.60
C THR A 264 -2.25 23.83 -5.39
N ALA A 265 -3.47 23.35 -5.59
CA ALA A 265 -4.43 23.15 -4.51
C ALA A 265 -3.93 22.15 -3.45
N SER A 266 -3.24 21.07 -3.85
CA SER A 266 -2.72 20.07 -2.92
C SER A 266 -1.53 20.58 -2.10
N LEU A 267 -0.62 21.32 -2.73
CA LEU A 267 0.51 21.96 -2.04
C LEU A 267 0.02 23.02 -1.05
N GLU A 268 -0.95 23.85 -1.47
CA GLU A 268 -1.55 24.88 -0.63
C GLU A 268 -2.30 24.28 0.58
N ALA A 269 -3.10 23.23 0.36
CA ALA A 269 -3.78 22.53 1.44
C ALA A 269 -2.80 21.92 2.45
N PHE A 270 -1.70 21.33 1.97
CA PHE A 270 -0.64 20.80 2.83
C PHE A 270 -0.02 21.92 3.68
N ASP A 271 0.35 23.04 3.07
CA ASP A 271 0.98 24.16 3.78
C ASP A 271 0.04 24.79 4.81
N LYS A 272 -1.24 24.98 4.46
CA LYS A 272 -2.26 25.48 5.41
C LYS A 272 -2.42 24.54 6.61
N ALA A 273 -2.48 23.22 6.36
CA ALA A 273 -2.54 22.24 7.44
C ALA A 273 -1.29 22.27 8.33
N VAL A 274 -0.09 22.47 7.75
CA VAL A 274 1.16 22.61 8.54
C VAL A 274 1.09 23.83 9.44
N THR A 275 0.64 24.98 8.93
CA THR A 275 0.58 26.23 9.73
C THR A 275 -0.39 26.18 10.90
N SER A 276 -1.27 25.17 10.95
CA SER A 276 -2.23 24.96 12.03
C SER A 276 -1.67 24.10 13.18
N LEU A 277 -0.42 23.64 13.07
CA LEU A 277 0.24 22.84 14.11
C LEU A 277 1.01 23.69 15.13
N GLU A 278 1.42 23.04 16.23
CA GLU A 278 2.33 23.63 17.21
C GLU A 278 3.68 24.04 16.58
N PRO A 279 4.31 25.13 17.03
CA PRO A 279 5.51 25.70 16.40
C PRO A 279 6.66 24.73 16.15
N ILE A 280 6.90 23.78 17.06
CA ILE A 280 7.95 22.76 16.92
C ILE A 280 7.67 21.85 15.72
N ALA A 281 6.41 21.45 15.53
CA ALA A 281 6.00 20.62 14.41
C ALA A 281 6.04 21.38 13.09
N VAL A 282 5.63 22.66 13.07
CA VAL A 282 5.76 23.55 11.90
C VAL A 282 7.21 23.60 11.43
N SER A 283 8.14 23.84 12.35
CA SER A 283 9.58 23.88 12.05
C SER A 283 10.09 22.54 11.52
N SER A 284 9.80 21.45 12.24
CA SER A 284 10.23 20.09 11.86
C SER A 284 9.76 19.69 10.46
N ILE A 285 8.48 19.92 10.14
CA ILE A 285 7.92 19.56 8.83
C ILE A 285 8.47 20.48 7.74
N THR A 286 8.57 21.79 7.99
CA THR A 286 9.12 22.75 7.02
C THR A 286 10.55 22.37 6.63
N GLN A 287 11.36 21.97 7.59
CA GLN A 287 12.71 21.49 7.35
C GLN A 287 12.75 20.23 6.48
N SER A 288 11.94 19.22 6.81
CA SER A 288 11.83 17.98 6.02
C SER A 288 11.32 18.25 4.60
N TRP A 289 10.34 19.14 4.47
CA TRP A 289 9.75 19.56 3.20
C TRP A 289 10.76 20.20 2.26
N ILE A 290 11.52 21.20 2.74
CA ILE A 290 12.54 21.88 1.93
C ILE A 290 13.64 20.89 1.51
N ARG A 291 14.08 20.02 2.41
CA ARG A 291 15.08 18.99 2.08
C ARG A 291 14.62 18.09 0.94
N VAL A 292 13.37 17.64 0.97
CA VAL A 292 12.80 16.82 -0.11
C VAL A 292 12.64 17.62 -1.40
N LEU A 293 12.10 18.84 -1.36
CA LEU A 293 11.92 19.66 -2.57
C LEU A 293 13.24 19.93 -3.31
N MET A 294 14.36 20.05 -2.59
CA MET A 294 15.67 20.26 -3.22
C MET A 294 16.14 19.10 -4.11
N GLU A 295 15.51 17.93 -4.00
CA GLU A 295 15.77 16.75 -4.82
C GLU A 295 15.01 16.78 -6.15
N TYR A 296 14.07 17.71 -6.30
CA TYR A 296 13.28 17.94 -7.51
C TYR A 296 13.89 19.07 -8.37
N PRO A 297 13.48 19.18 -9.65
CA PRO A 297 13.90 20.29 -10.52
C PRO A 297 13.67 21.67 -9.90
N ASP A 298 14.52 22.64 -10.26
CA ASP A 298 14.47 24.00 -9.71
C ASP A 298 13.10 24.67 -9.87
N ALA A 299 12.41 24.43 -10.99
CA ALA A 299 11.07 24.98 -11.23
C ALA A 299 10.06 24.48 -10.17
N ASP A 300 10.06 23.18 -9.86
CA ASP A 300 9.14 22.61 -8.86
C ASP A 300 9.47 23.11 -7.44
N LEU A 301 10.76 23.24 -7.11
CA LEU A 301 11.22 23.86 -5.85
C LEU A 301 10.73 25.32 -5.76
N GLN A 302 10.93 26.11 -6.81
CA GLN A 302 10.51 27.52 -6.84
C GLN A 302 9.00 27.67 -6.71
N ASP A 303 8.22 26.87 -7.43
CA ASP A 303 6.77 26.91 -7.36
C ASP A 303 6.23 26.51 -5.98
N ALA A 304 6.77 25.44 -5.38
CA ALA A 304 6.37 25.03 -4.04
C ALA A 304 6.75 26.07 -2.97
N LEU A 305 7.93 26.69 -3.08
CA LEU A 305 8.34 27.79 -2.19
C LEU A 305 7.46 29.03 -2.36
N ARG A 306 7.07 29.36 -3.59
CA ARG A 306 6.13 30.47 -3.88
C ARG A 306 4.77 30.22 -3.25
N ILE A 307 4.23 29.00 -3.36
CA ILE A 307 2.94 28.62 -2.74
C ILE A 307 3.04 28.74 -1.22
N ARG A 308 4.10 28.18 -0.61
CA ARG A 308 4.31 28.30 0.84
C ARG A 308 4.44 29.75 1.31
N HIS A 309 5.19 30.56 0.57
CA HIS A 309 5.34 31.99 0.86
C HIS A 309 3.98 32.71 0.81
N GLN A 310 3.16 32.42 -0.20
CA GLN A 310 1.81 32.96 -0.31
C GLN A 310 0.95 32.57 0.91
N VAL A 311 0.90 31.28 1.27
CA VAL A 311 0.17 30.80 2.46
C VAL A 311 0.66 31.50 3.74
N ASN A 312 1.98 31.61 3.91
CA ASN A 312 2.56 32.27 5.08
C ASN A 312 2.26 33.78 5.14
N SER A 313 2.14 34.44 3.98
CA SER A 313 1.85 35.88 3.89
C SER A 313 0.42 36.23 4.34
N GLU A 314 -0.50 35.26 4.25
CA GLU A 314 -1.90 35.39 4.69
C GLU A 314 -2.04 35.26 6.22
N LEU A 315 -1.05 34.67 6.89
CA LEU A 315 -1.04 34.53 8.36
C LEU A 315 -0.87 35.89 9.05
N GLN A 316 -1.34 35.96 10.31
CA GLN A 316 -1.23 37.14 11.15
C GLN A 316 -0.69 36.77 12.54
N GLY A 317 -0.11 37.76 13.24
CA GLY A 317 0.35 37.61 14.62
C GLY A 317 1.36 36.49 14.83
N GLU A 318 1.13 35.67 15.86
CA GLU A 318 2.04 34.59 16.28
C GLU A 318 2.20 33.50 15.22
N ALA A 319 1.14 33.17 14.47
CA ALA A 319 1.22 32.17 13.40
C ALA A 319 2.19 32.62 12.28
N ARG A 320 2.15 33.90 11.91
CA ARG A 320 3.09 34.48 10.92
C ARG A 320 4.52 34.48 11.45
N ALA A 321 4.72 34.89 12.70
CA ALA A 321 6.04 34.88 13.33
C ALA A 321 6.63 33.45 13.39
N THR A 322 5.81 32.46 13.77
CA THR A 322 6.18 31.05 13.79
C THR A 322 6.55 30.53 12.40
N ALA A 323 5.77 30.86 11.37
CA ALA A 323 6.06 30.44 10.00
C ALA A 323 7.38 31.04 9.47
N MET A 324 7.63 32.32 9.75
CA MET A 324 8.89 32.99 9.38
C MET A 324 10.09 32.39 10.13
N ALA A 325 9.98 32.20 11.45
CA ALA A 325 11.02 31.58 12.26
C ALA A 325 11.33 30.14 11.83
N SER A 326 10.29 29.37 11.50
CA SER A 326 10.41 27.99 11.01
C SER A 326 11.14 27.94 9.66
N MET A 327 10.88 28.90 8.77
CA MET A 327 11.60 29.03 7.50
C MET A 327 13.08 29.32 7.72
N GLU A 328 13.44 30.29 8.56
CA GLU A 328 14.85 30.60 8.84
C GLU A 328 15.56 29.44 9.57
N ALA A 329 14.90 28.78 10.52
CA ALA A 329 15.41 27.59 11.16
C ALA A 329 15.70 26.48 10.13
N ALA A 330 14.81 26.31 9.16
CA ALA A 330 15.02 25.35 8.09
C ALA A 330 16.21 25.68 7.18
N LEU A 331 16.38 26.94 6.82
CA LEU A 331 17.56 27.41 6.10
C LEU A 331 18.86 27.21 6.89
N GLY A 332 18.80 27.37 8.22
CA GLY A 332 19.94 27.20 9.12
C GLY A 332 20.54 25.79 9.12
N GLU A 333 19.72 24.75 8.91
CA GLU A 333 20.20 23.36 8.84
C GLU A 333 20.73 22.93 7.46
N LEU A 334 20.64 23.80 6.45
CA LEU A 334 21.12 23.51 5.11
C LEU A 334 22.61 23.85 4.97
N GLU A 335 23.28 23.10 4.09
CA GLU A 335 24.63 23.41 3.63
C GLU A 335 24.66 24.78 2.94
N ILE A 336 25.81 25.46 2.92
CA ILE A 336 25.93 26.84 2.44
C ILE A 336 25.30 27.03 1.05
N ILE A 337 25.60 26.13 0.10
CA ILE A 337 25.10 26.22 -1.28
C ILE A 337 23.59 25.96 -1.34
N GLN A 338 23.09 24.98 -0.57
CA GLN A 338 21.65 24.69 -0.48
C GLN A 338 20.88 25.87 0.11
N ARG A 339 21.43 26.46 1.17
CA ARG A 339 20.88 27.65 1.82
C ARG A 339 20.81 28.84 0.86
N MET A 340 21.89 29.11 0.12
CA MET A 340 21.92 30.18 -0.88
C MET A 340 20.84 29.95 -1.94
N ARG A 341 20.74 28.74 -2.50
CA ARG A 341 19.75 28.36 -3.52
C ARG A 341 18.31 28.67 -3.07
N VAL A 342 17.91 28.22 -1.87
CA VAL A 342 16.56 28.48 -1.35
C VAL A 342 16.37 29.97 -1.02
N ARG A 343 17.41 30.63 -0.51
CA ARG A 343 17.35 32.04 -0.12
C ARG A 343 17.16 32.97 -1.31
N ASP A 344 17.82 32.71 -2.43
CA ASP A 344 17.66 33.52 -3.65
C ASP A 344 16.20 33.52 -4.13
N VAL A 345 15.53 32.36 -4.06
CA VAL A 345 14.10 32.23 -4.38
C VAL A 345 13.24 33.04 -3.41
N LEU A 346 13.47 32.89 -2.10
CA LEU A 346 12.69 33.61 -1.08
C LEU A 346 12.88 35.14 -1.19
N THR A 347 14.10 35.61 -1.45
CA THR A 347 14.38 37.04 -1.65
C THR A 347 13.68 37.57 -2.91
N ALA A 348 13.64 36.81 -4.00
CA ALA A 348 12.89 37.18 -5.20
C ALA A 348 11.37 37.28 -4.96
N LEU A 349 10.85 36.53 -3.98
CA LEU A 349 9.44 36.58 -3.55
C LEU A 349 9.14 37.70 -2.53
N GLY A 350 10.16 38.44 -2.07
CA GLY A 350 10.01 39.50 -1.07
C GLY A 350 9.98 39.01 0.38
N HIS A 351 10.51 37.81 0.67
CA HIS A 351 10.59 37.29 2.04
C HIS A 351 11.59 38.11 2.87
N GLU A 352 11.08 38.78 3.90
CA GLU A 352 11.87 39.58 4.84
C GLU A 352 12.47 38.72 5.96
N ARG A 353 13.73 39.00 6.33
CA ARG A 353 14.35 38.37 7.51
C ARG A 353 13.67 38.90 8.77
N PRO A 354 13.36 38.05 9.76
CA PRO A 354 13.07 38.52 11.11
C PRO A 354 14.29 39.29 11.62
N ASP A 355 14.08 40.50 12.14
CA ASP A 355 15.16 41.31 12.71
C ASP A 355 15.88 40.52 13.84
N GLY A 356 17.17 40.25 13.67
CA GLY A 356 18.02 39.65 14.71
C GLY A 356 18.45 38.18 14.55
N SER A 357 18.25 37.56 13.38
CA SER A 357 18.77 36.20 13.07
C SER A 357 20.20 36.16 12.54
#